data_AF-A0A5K1CQB7-F1
#
_entry.id   AF-A0A5K1CQB7-F1
#
_cell.length_a   1.000
_cell.length_b   1.000
_cell.length_c   1.000
_cell.angle_alpha   90.00
_cell.angle_beta   90.00
_cell.angle_gamma   90.00
#
_symmetry.space_group_name_H-M   'P 1'
#
loop_
_entity.id
_entity.type
_entity.pdbx_description
1 polymer ?
#
loop_
_entity_poly.entity_id
_entity_poly.type
_entity_poly.pdbx_seq_one_letter_code
_entity_poly.pdbx_strand_id
1 'polypeptide(L)'
;MAGDLQMQAMQTVVPAKATEPGLRHLIDLSGRSSRELFTEHISIIFYYKQMWEPDKDALILGGWIKESLTNALPDLPVLAGRVDAEDHYAVKCNDAGIRLVSAQANCRLKDWQEGVANNKNMEAQLAYWKDVDHDHPQNSPLCYVQ
;
A
#
# COMPACT_ATOMS: atom_id res chain seq x y z
N MET A 1 -7.81 3.04 -25.11
CA MET A 1 -7.56 1.68 -24.63
C MET A 1 -7.05 1.82 -23.21
N ALA A 2 -7.78 1.30 -22.23
CA ALA A 2 -7.23 1.11 -20.90
C ALA A 2 -6.17 0.00 -21.03
N GLY A 3 -4.94 0.23 -20.58
CA GLY A 3 -3.94 -0.83 -20.53
C GLY A 3 -4.42 -1.89 -19.54
N ASP A 4 -4.55 -3.14 -19.98
CA ASP A 4 -4.87 -4.25 -19.09
C ASP A 4 -3.76 -4.39 -18.04
N LEU A 5 -4.07 -4.06 -16.79
CA LEU A 5 -3.19 -4.24 -15.65
C LEU A 5 -3.27 -5.70 -15.18
N GLN A 6 -2.17 -6.42 -15.31
CA GLN A 6 -2.05 -7.81 -14.88
C GLN A 6 -1.26 -7.89 -13.58
N MET A 7 -1.93 -8.28 -12.48
CA MET A 7 -1.27 -8.55 -11.21
C MET A 7 -0.39 -9.79 -11.34
N GLN A 8 0.90 -9.62 -11.04
CA GLN A 8 1.91 -10.67 -11.13
C GLN A 8 2.10 -11.38 -9.78
N ALA A 9 2.13 -10.61 -8.69
CA ALA A 9 2.32 -11.15 -7.34
C ALA A 9 1.74 -10.23 -6.27
N MET A 10 1.46 -10.83 -5.12
CA MET A 10 1.01 -10.15 -3.93
C MET A 10 1.76 -10.73 -2.71
N GLN A 11 2.46 -9.89 -1.98
CA GLN A 11 3.35 -10.27 -0.89
C GLN A 11 3.08 -9.43 0.36
N THR A 12 3.42 -9.98 1.53
CA THR A 12 3.45 -9.21 2.77
C THR A 12 4.91 -8.84 3.08
N VAL A 13 5.15 -7.56 3.34
CA VAL A 13 6.46 -7.07 3.80
C VAL A 13 6.36 -6.76 5.29
N VAL A 14 7.22 -7.40 6.07
CA VAL A 14 7.28 -7.26 7.54
C VAL A 14 8.55 -6.49 7.94
N PRO A 15 8.60 -5.90 9.14
CA PRO A 15 9.79 -5.18 9.59
C PRO A 15 11.02 -6.08 9.73
N ALA A 16 12.21 -5.53 9.47
CA ALA A 16 13.50 -6.23 9.61
C ALA A 16 13.81 -6.64 11.06
N LYS A 17 13.25 -5.89 12.02
CA LYS A 17 13.41 -6.09 13.46
C LYS A 17 12.02 -6.12 14.09
N ALA A 18 11.80 -7.07 14.99
CA ALA A 18 10.56 -7.18 15.73
C ALA A 18 10.25 -5.88 16.49
N THR A 19 9.01 -5.43 16.38
CA THR A 19 8.48 -4.32 17.18
C THR A 19 8.36 -4.72 18.64
N GLU A 20 8.51 -3.75 19.55
CA GLU A 20 8.34 -3.98 20.98
C GLU A 20 6.94 -4.56 21.30
N PRO A 21 6.85 -5.64 22.09
CA PRO A 21 5.57 -6.24 22.44
C PRO A 21 4.62 -5.25 23.12
N GLY A 22 3.38 -5.20 22.65
CA GLY A 22 2.35 -4.36 23.23
C GLY A 22 2.40 -2.89 22.79
N LEU A 23 3.29 -2.52 21.87
CA LEU A 23 3.30 -1.19 21.28
C LEU A 23 1.96 -0.91 20.58
N ARG A 24 1.35 0.23 20.93
CA ARG A 24 0.10 0.73 20.35
C ARG A 24 0.27 2.18 19.95
N HIS A 25 -0.29 2.55 18.81
CA HIS A 25 -0.37 3.94 18.36
C HIS A 25 -1.81 4.43 18.51
N LEU A 26 -2.03 5.39 19.42
CA LEU A 26 -3.35 5.98 19.64
C LEU A 26 -3.68 6.97 18.52
N ILE A 27 -4.94 6.96 18.10
CA ILE A 27 -5.47 7.77 17.02
C ILE A 27 -6.37 8.82 17.66
N ASP A 28 -6.04 10.08 17.43
CA ASP A 28 -6.93 11.17 17.82
C ASP A 28 -8.10 11.24 16.84
N LEU A 29 -9.30 11.06 17.38
CA LEU A 29 -10.52 11.03 16.59
C LEU A 29 -11.11 12.43 16.38
N SER A 30 -10.64 13.43 17.12
CA SER A 30 -11.21 14.79 17.10
C SER A 30 -12.75 14.79 17.25
N GLY A 31 -13.29 13.85 18.05
CA GLY A 31 -14.73 13.69 18.30
C GLY A 31 -15.51 12.84 17.27
N ARG A 32 -14.85 12.24 16.29
CA ARG A 32 -15.45 11.31 15.31
C ARG A 32 -15.51 9.88 15.83
N SER A 33 -16.36 9.05 15.25
CA SER A 33 -16.33 7.61 15.55
C SER A 33 -15.22 6.92 14.75
N SER A 34 -14.65 5.82 15.27
CA SER A 34 -13.64 5.04 14.55
C SER A 34 -14.16 4.47 13.23
N ARG A 35 -15.45 4.13 13.19
CA ARG A 35 -16.15 3.70 11.96
C ARG A 35 -16.17 4.77 10.88
N GLU A 36 -16.11 6.05 11.24
CA GLU A 36 -16.02 7.17 10.29
C GLU A 36 -14.59 7.42 9.80
N LEU A 37 -13.58 6.90 10.49
CA LEU A 37 -12.16 7.17 10.17
C LEU A 37 -11.51 6.07 9.33
N PHE A 38 -11.95 4.82 9.49
CA PHE A 38 -11.39 3.66 8.77
C PHE A 38 -12.30 3.18 7.64
N THR A 39 -12.71 4.09 6.76
CA THR A 39 -13.57 3.75 5.62
C THR A 39 -12.79 3.53 4.33
N GLU A 40 -11.69 4.27 4.13
CA GLU A 40 -11.01 4.36 2.84
C GLU A 40 -9.50 4.47 3.03
N HIS A 41 -8.74 4.12 1.99
CA HIS A 41 -7.32 4.38 1.91
C HIS A 41 -7.05 5.65 1.11
N ILE A 42 -6.02 6.40 1.52
CA ILE A 42 -5.49 7.49 0.71
C ILE A 42 -4.58 6.91 -0.37
N SER A 43 -4.90 7.25 -1.60
CA SER A 43 -4.24 6.75 -2.81
C SER A 43 -3.30 7.78 -3.40
N ILE A 44 -2.03 7.42 -3.58
CA ILE A 44 -0.99 8.29 -4.16
C ILE A 44 -0.26 7.52 -5.24
N ILE A 45 -0.11 8.13 -6.42
CA ILE A 45 0.55 7.53 -7.58
C ILE A 45 1.76 8.37 -7.97
N PHE A 46 2.91 7.70 -8.14
CA PHE A 46 4.15 8.32 -8.60
C PHE A 46 4.56 7.71 -9.95
N TYR A 47 4.83 8.58 -10.93
CA TYR A 47 5.36 8.16 -12.22
C TYR A 47 6.87 8.39 -12.28
N TYR A 48 7.62 7.33 -12.53
CA TYR A 48 9.06 7.39 -12.71
C TYR A 48 9.39 7.16 -14.18
N LYS A 49 10.25 8.02 -14.74
CA LYS A 49 10.80 7.79 -16.07
C LYS A 49 11.74 6.59 -15.98
N GLN A 50 11.57 5.65 -16.90
CA GLN A 50 12.48 4.51 -17.01
C GLN A 50 13.90 4.99 -17.33
N MET A 51 14.84 4.63 -16.47
CA MET A 51 16.29 4.88 -16.65
C MET A 51 17.09 3.59 -16.94
N TRP A 52 16.43 2.43 -17.08
CA TRP A 52 17.04 1.09 -17.01
C TRP A 52 16.40 0.09 -18.01
N GLU A 53 16.99 -1.09 -18.23
CA GLU A 53 16.49 -2.14 -19.13
C GLU A 53 15.24 -2.87 -18.56
N PRO A 54 14.11 -2.96 -19.30
CA PRO A 54 12.80 -3.30 -18.72
C PRO A 54 12.71 -4.62 -17.95
N ASP A 55 13.25 -5.71 -18.50
CA ASP A 55 12.89 -7.06 -18.04
C ASP A 55 13.83 -7.61 -16.96
N LYS A 56 15.10 -7.24 -17.00
CA LYS A 56 16.08 -7.63 -15.96
C LYS A 56 15.90 -6.79 -14.69
N ASP A 57 15.46 -5.54 -14.86
CA ASP A 57 15.49 -4.57 -13.77
C ASP A 57 14.18 -4.56 -12.96
N ALA A 58 13.06 -5.04 -13.51
CA ALA A 58 11.79 -5.10 -12.78
C ALA A 58 11.85 -6.02 -11.55
N LEU A 59 12.45 -7.21 -11.69
CA LEU A 59 12.61 -8.16 -10.57
C LEU A 59 13.56 -7.61 -9.50
N ILE A 60 14.67 -6.99 -9.94
CA ILE A 60 15.67 -6.39 -9.06
C ILE A 60 15.05 -5.21 -8.30
N LEU A 61 14.32 -4.34 -9.00
CA LEU A 61 13.62 -3.20 -8.42
C LEU A 61 12.58 -3.65 -7.40
N GLY A 62 11.77 -4.67 -7.71
CA GLY A 62 10.83 -5.25 -6.75
C GLY A 62 11.52 -5.77 -5.50
N GLY A 63 12.69 -6.40 -5.65
CA GLY A 63 13.55 -6.82 -4.55
C GLY A 63 14.03 -5.65 -3.69
N TRP A 64 14.55 -4.59 -4.31
CA TRP A 64 15.01 -3.40 -3.59
C TRP A 64 13.88 -2.65 -2.90
N ILE A 65 12.70 -2.55 -3.51
CA ILE A 65 11.51 -1.97 -2.88
C ILE A 65 11.15 -2.79 -1.63
N LYS A 66 11.09 -4.12 -1.74
CA LYS A 66 10.81 -4.99 -0.61
C LYS A 66 11.84 -4.84 0.51
N GLU A 67 13.14 -4.86 0.19
CA GLU A 67 14.22 -4.75 1.16
C GLU A 67 14.24 -3.38 1.85
N SER A 68 14.08 -2.30 1.09
CA SER A 68 14.02 -0.94 1.64
C SER A 68 12.81 -0.74 2.56
N LEU A 69 11.63 -1.26 2.17
CA LEU A 69 10.45 -1.25 3.03
C LEU A 69 10.68 -2.05 4.30
N THR A 70 11.22 -3.27 4.19
CA THR A 70 11.56 -4.12 5.35
C THR A 70 12.45 -3.38 6.36
N ASN A 71 13.44 -2.63 5.86
CA ASN A 71 14.36 -1.86 6.69
C ASN A 71 13.79 -0.55 7.25
N ALA A 72 12.81 0.06 6.58
CA ALA A 72 12.18 1.31 7.03
C ALA A 72 11.05 1.09 8.06
N LEU A 73 10.38 -0.06 8.02
CA LEU A 73 9.25 -0.37 8.90
C LEU A 73 9.55 -0.34 10.41
N PRO A 74 10.75 -0.70 10.92
CA PRO A 74 11.09 -0.54 12.34
C PRO A 74 10.99 0.90 12.85
N ASP A 75 11.21 1.90 11.99
CA ASP A 75 11.09 3.32 12.34
C ASP A 75 9.63 3.81 12.28
N LEU A 76 8.77 3.08 11.58
CA LEU A 76 7.34 3.38 11.38
C LEU A 76 6.46 2.15 11.64
N PRO A 77 6.49 1.59 12.88
CA PRO A 77 5.85 0.30 13.18
C PRO A 77 4.32 0.33 13.02
N VAL A 78 3.71 1.52 13.10
CA VAL A 78 2.29 1.73 12.86
C VAL A 78 1.87 1.26 11.46
N LEU A 79 2.72 1.42 10.43
CA LEU A 79 2.38 1.03 9.06
C LEU A 79 2.25 -0.49 8.91
N ALA A 80 3.04 -1.26 9.65
CA ALA A 80 2.99 -2.71 9.70
C ALA A 80 1.95 -3.26 10.69
N GLY A 81 1.21 -2.39 11.38
CA GLY A 81 0.20 -2.78 12.36
C GLY A 81 -1.17 -3.07 11.77
N ARG A 82 -2.16 -3.24 12.66
CA ARG A 82 -3.60 -3.32 12.33
C ARG A 82 -4.41 -2.45 13.27
N VAL A 83 -5.56 -1.99 12.80
CA VAL A 83 -6.57 -1.38 13.70
C VAL A 83 -6.86 -2.38 14.82
N ASP A 84 -6.86 -1.88 16.05
CA ASP A 84 -7.16 -2.69 17.21
C ASP A 84 -8.66 -2.98 17.25
N ALA A 85 -9.01 -4.27 17.36
CA ALA A 85 -10.40 -4.73 17.33
C ALA A 85 -11.13 -4.46 18.66
N GLU A 86 -10.39 -4.43 19.77
CA GLU A 86 -10.95 -4.17 21.10
C GLU A 86 -11.13 -2.67 21.34
N ASP A 87 -10.29 -1.87 20.71
CA ASP A 87 -10.23 -0.43 20.87
C ASP A 87 -9.86 0.21 19.54
N HIS A 88 -10.88 0.44 18.71
CA HIS A 88 -10.76 0.98 17.35
C HIS A 88 -10.14 2.40 17.27
N TYR A 89 -9.69 2.96 18.38
CA TYR A 89 -8.95 4.21 18.48
C TYR A 89 -7.45 4.00 18.58
N ALA A 90 -6.98 2.78 18.37
CA ALA A 90 -5.58 2.44 18.35
C ALA A 90 -5.23 1.55 17.15
N VAL A 91 -3.98 1.65 16.74
CA VAL A 91 -3.31 0.64 15.90
C VAL A 91 -2.44 -0.21 16.81
N LYS A 92 -2.62 -1.52 16.76
CA LYS A 92 -1.69 -2.48 17.38
C LYS A 92 -0.50 -2.67 16.44
N CYS A 93 0.69 -2.30 16.89
CA CYS A 93 1.93 -2.50 16.12
C CYS A 93 2.41 -3.95 16.26
N ASN A 94 1.75 -4.87 15.55
CA ASN A 94 1.89 -6.33 15.69
C ASN A 94 2.69 -6.99 14.56
N ASP A 95 3.43 -6.22 13.77
CA ASP A 95 4.24 -6.70 12.63
C ASP A 95 3.46 -7.54 11.61
N ALA A 96 2.14 -7.33 11.49
CA ALA A 96 1.30 -7.97 10.48
C ALA A 96 1.67 -7.54 9.05
N GLY A 97 2.48 -6.49 8.90
CA GLY A 97 3.13 -6.07 7.67
C GLY A 97 2.24 -5.27 6.74
N ILE A 98 2.87 -4.75 5.69
CA ILE A 98 2.22 -4.03 4.59
C ILE A 98 2.05 -4.94 3.38
N ARG A 99 1.16 -4.55 2.46
CA ARG A 99 0.88 -5.33 1.26
C ARG A 99 1.68 -4.76 0.08
N LEU A 100 2.61 -5.56 -0.47
CA LEU A 100 3.32 -5.24 -1.71
C LEU A 100 2.67 -6.00 -2.86
N VAL A 101 2.22 -5.28 -3.87
CA VAL A 101 1.63 -5.82 -5.11
C VAL A 101 2.63 -5.56 -6.22
N SER A 102 2.80 -6.49 -7.15
CA SER A 102 3.53 -6.21 -8.39
C SER A 102 2.58 -6.45 -9.55
N ALA A 103 2.50 -5.50 -10.48
CA ALA A 103 1.62 -5.59 -11.63
C ALA A 103 2.32 -5.10 -12.90
N GLN A 104 1.85 -5.58 -14.05
CA GLN A 104 2.35 -5.20 -15.36
C GLN A 104 1.22 -4.61 -16.19
N ALA A 105 1.45 -3.46 -16.81
CA ALA A 105 0.51 -2.85 -17.74
C ALA A 105 1.02 -3.00 -19.17
N ASN A 106 0.15 -3.43 -20.09
CA ASN A 106 0.48 -3.57 -21.51
C ASN A 106 0.33 -2.24 -22.27
N CYS A 107 1.03 -1.19 -21.81
CA CYS A 107 1.05 0.11 -22.47
C CYS A 107 2.35 0.87 -22.19
N ARG A 108 2.66 1.88 -23.01
CA ARG A 108 3.77 2.80 -22.72
C ARG A 108 3.29 3.87 -21.75
N LEU A 109 4.16 4.25 -20.81
CA LEU A 109 3.85 5.29 -19.82
C LEU A 109 3.40 6.61 -20.45
N LYS A 110 3.98 7.01 -21.59
CA LYS A 110 3.60 8.25 -22.29
C LYS A 110 2.16 8.18 -22.81
N ASP A 111 1.81 7.10 -23.50
CA ASP A 111 0.47 6.90 -24.06
C ASP A 111 -0.57 6.83 -22.92
N TRP A 112 -0.17 6.24 -21.78
CA TRP A 112 -0.97 6.22 -20.57
C TRP A 112 -1.23 7.63 -20.00
N GLN A 113 -0.18 8.45 -19.87
CA GLN A 113 -0.28 9.82 -19.36
C GLN A 113 -1.17 10.69 -20.26
N GLU A 114 -1.07 10.55 -21.58
CA GLU A 114 -1.97 11.19 -22.53
C GLU A 114 -3.43 10.71 -22.35
N GLY A 115 -3.63 9.42 -22.07
CA GLY A 115 -4.94 8.87 -21.71
C GLY A 115 -5.53 9.48 -20.44
N VAL A 116 -4.76 9.54 -19.35
CA VAL A 116 -5.18 10.12 -18.06
C VAL A 116 -5.50 11.62 -18.20
N ALA A 117 -4.72 12.36 -19.00
CA ALA A 117 -4.99 13.77 -19.26
C ALA A 117 -6.38 13.99 -19.90
N ASN A 118 -6.83 13.05 -20.73
CA ASN A 118 -8.14 13.08 -21.39
C ASN A 118 -9.26 12.47 -20.54
N ASN A 119 -8.94 11.54 -19.63
CA ASN A 119 -9.87 10.90 -18.72
C ASN A 119 -9.19 10.55 -17.39
N LYS A 120 -9.35 11.42 -16.38
CA LYS A 120 -8.74 11.25 -15.06
C LYS A 120 -9.10 9.94 -14.36
N ASN A 121 -10.28 9.38 -14.65
CA ASN A 121 -10.72 8.11 -14.05
C ASN A 121 -9.90 6.90 -14.54
N MET A 122 -9.09 7.05 -15.58
CA MET A 122 -8.16 6.00 -16.00
C MET A 122 -7.10 5.74 -14.93
N GLU A 123 -6.66 6.76 -14.20
CA GLU A 123 -5.61 6.62 -13.18
C GLU A 123 -6.02 5.65 -12.05
N ALA A 124 -7.31 5.60 -11.73
CA ALA A 124 -7.89 4.62 -10.82
C ALA A 124 -7.84 3.16 -11.34
N GLN A 125 -7.36 2.90 -12.56
CA GLN A 125 -7.20 1.54 -13.10
C GLN A 125 -5.77 1.02 -12.97
N LEU A 126 -4.82 1.85 -12.50
CA LEU A 126 -3.41 1.47 -12.41
C LEU A 126 -3.02 0.73 -11.15
N ALA A 127 -3.81 0.77 -10.10
CA ALA A 127 -3.44 0.16 -8.83
C ALA A 127 -4.48 -0.85 -8.37
N TYR A 128 -3.99 -1.81 -7.61
CA TYR A 128 -4.83 -2.62 -6.75
C TYR A 128 -5.41 -1.74 -5.63
N TRP A 129 -6.71 -1.45 -5.72
CA TRP A 129 -7.45 -0.78 -4.67
C TRP A 129 -8.19 -1.81 -3.83
N LYS A 130 -7.99 -1.76 -2.51
CA LYS A 130 -8.79 -2.49 -1.56
C LYS A 130 -9.05 -1.60 -0.36
N ASP A 131 -10.30 -1.18 -0.23
CA ASP A 131 -10.76 -0.39 0.91
C ASP A 131 -10.66 -1.18 2.22
N VAL A 132 -10.81 -0.45 3.32
CA VAL A 132 -10.87 -1.05 4.65
C VAL A 132 -12.16 -1.87 4.78
N ASP A 133 -12.07 -3.07 5.35
CA ASP A 133 -13.25 -3.85 5.69
C ASP A 133 -13.99 -3.11 6.81
N HIS A 134 -15.18 -2.61 6.50
CA HIS A 134 -15.96 -1.79 7.44
C HIS A 134 -16.41 -2.59 8.68
N ASP A 135 -16.66 -3.89 8.53
CA ASP A 135 -17.11 -4.74 9.63
C ASP A 135 -15.92 -5.29 10.43
N HIS A 136 -14.79 -5.49 9.76
CA HIS A 136 -13.56 -6.04 10.35
C HIS A 136 -12.30 -5.26 9.97
N PRO A 137 -12.18 -3.98 10.34
CA PRO A 137 -11.05 -3.12 9.94
C PRO A 137 -9.70 -3.65 10.40
N GLN A 138 -9.67 -4.43 11.48
CA GLN A 138 -8.47 -5.13 11.99
C GLN A 138 -7.88 -6.15 11.00
N ASN A 139 -8.66 -6.61 10.02
CA ASN A 139 -8.20 -7.56 9.01
C ASN A 139 -7.55 -6.85 7.81
N SER A 140 -7.74 -5.54 7.68
CA SER A 140 -7.20 -4.76 6.57
C SER A 140 -5.77 -4.26 6.87
N PRO A 141 -4.81 -4.49 5.96
CA PRO A 141 -3.54 -3.76 5.96
C PRO A 141 -3.77 -2.25 5.92
N LEU A 142 -2.97 -1.51 6.70
CA LEU A 142 -3.01 -0.05 6.72
C LEU A 142 -2.30 0.59 5.52
N CYS A 143 -1.36 -0.14 4.90
CA CYS A 143 -0.55 0.34 3.80
C CYS A 143 -0.43 -0.70 2.69
N TYR A 144 -0.60 -0.23 1.46
CA TYR A 144 -0.39 -0.96 0.21
C TYR A 144 0.66 -0.22 -0.61
N VAL A 145 1.54 -0.98 -1.25
CA VAL A 145 2.55 -0.48 -2.21
C VAL A 145 2.43 -1.32 -3.46
N GLN A 146 2.52 -0.69 -4.64
CA GLN A 146 2.52 -1.37 -5.93
C GLN A 146 3.70 -0.90 -6.79
#